data_AF-A0A7K1Y5V0-F1
#
_entry.id   AF-A0A7K1Y5V0-F1
#
_cell.length_a   1.000
_cell.length_b   1.000
_cell.length_c   1.000
_cell.angle_alpha   90.00
_cell.angle_beta   90.00
_cell.angle_gamma   90.00
#
_symmetry.space_group_name_H-M   'P 1'
#
loop_
_entity.id
_entity.type
_entity.pdbx_description
1 polymer ?
#
loop_
_entity_poly.entity_id
_entity_poly.type
_entity_poly.pdbx_seq_one_letter_code
_entity_poly.pdbx_strand_id
1 'polypeptide(L)'
;MTNLLTPAEKLRIISKFIGQKIWVRSLQGHLHNREPEHQFGILMGVKSNAVQVAIGKQLTWMHLDELPYYELKLLLKPLSKLTPEIMKTANELPVTVFITQYYTNLGFDMPVFLAPEHPGNCKYVHELGLADYRSEDEIIEMETSVVLR
;
A
#
# COMPACT_ATOMS: atom_id res chain seq x y z
N MET A 1 7.78 -17.71 -6.13
CA MET A 1 7.54 -17.32 -4.72
C MET A 1 6.06 -17.49 -4.46
N THR A 2 5.66 -18.40 -3.58
CA THR A 2 4.26 -18.67 -3.25
C THR A 2 3.66 -17.41 -2.63
N ASN A 3 2.62 -16.86 -3.27
CA ASN A 3 1.86 -15.72 -2.75
C ASN A 3 1.28 -16.13 -1.39
N LEU A 4 1.84 -15.60 -0.31
CA LEU A 4 1.59 -16.05 1.07
C LEU A 4 0.22 -15.62 1.61
N LEU A 5 -0.54 -14.85 0.83
CA LEU A 5 -1.81 -14.21 1.20
C LEU A 5 -2.88 -14.43 0.12
N THR A 6 -4.07 -14.77 0.57
CA THR A 6 -5.30 -14.76 -0.24
C THR A 6 -5.73 -13.33 -0.60
N PRO A 7 -6.53 -13.13 -1.67
CA PRO A 7 -7.07 -11.80 -2.00
C PRO A 7 -7.83 -11.14 -0.84
N ALA A 8 -8.61 -11.92 -0.09
CA ALA A 8 -9.35 -11.43 1.08
C ALA A 8 -8.42 -10.92 2.19
N GLU A 9 -7.31 -11.62 2.44
CA GLU A 9 -6.30 -11.18 3.42
C GLU A 9 -5.59 -9.91 2.96
N LYS A 10 -5.28 -9.80 1.66
CA LYS A 10 -4.73 -8.57 1.07
C LYS A 10 -5.68 -7.39 1.27
N LEU A 11 -6.98 -7.56 0.98
CA LEU A 11 -7.99 -6.53 1.23
C LEU A 11 -8.05 -6.12 2.69
N ARG A 12 -8.05 -7.10 3.61
CA ARG A 12 -8.14 -6.84 5.05
C ARG A 12 -6.93 -6.06 5.57
N ILE A 13 -5.74 -6.25 4.99
CA ILE A 13 -4.56 -5.44 5.30
C ILE A 13 -4.75 -4.04 4.72
N ILE A 14 -5.00 -3.96 3.41
CA ILE A 14 -5.09 -2.69 2.65
C ILE A 14 -6.17 -1.77 3.23
N SER A 15 -7.31 -2.31 3.69
CA SER A 15 -8.42 -1.53 4.23
C SER A 15 -8.05 -0.69 5.46
N LYS A 16 -6.98 -1.06 6.18
CA LYS A 16 -6.50 -0.28 7.34
C LYS A 16 -5.83 1.04 6.94
N PHE A 17 -5.40 1.14 5.69
CA PHE A 17 -4.62 2.25 5.14
C PHE A 17 -5.46 3.18 4.23
N ILE A 18 -6.79 3.23 4.41
CA ILE A 18 -7.63 4.20 3.69
C ILE A 18 -7.11 5.63 3.94
N GLY A 19 -7.05 6.42 2.88
CA GLY A 19 -6.45 7.76 2.85
C GLY A 19 -4.95 7.75 2.52
N GLN A 20 -4.29 6.60 2.52
CA GLN A 20 -2.87 6.52 2.15
C GLN A 20 -2.66 6.54 0.64
N LYS A 21 -1.48 7.02 0.26
CA LYS A 21 -1.03 7.04 -1.13
C LYS A 21 -0.70 5.63 -1.59
N ILE A 22 -1.02 5.35 -2.84
CA ILE A 22 -0.73 4.08 -3.48
C ILE A 22 -0.06 4.29 -4.81
N TRP A 23 0.75 3.32 -5.19
CA TRP A 23 1.33 3.18 -6.50
C TRP A 23 0.65 2.01 -7.22
N VAL A 24 0.28 2.24 -8.47
CA VAL A 24 -0.29 1.25 -9.37
C VAL A 24 0.61 1.16 -10.59
N ARG A 25 1.03 -0.06 -10.93
CA ARG A 25 1.81 -0.37 -12.13
C ARG A 25 0.97 -1.21 -13.07
N SER A 26 0.85 -0.80 -14.33
CA SER A 26 0.35 -1.70 -15.39
C SER A 26 1.41 -2.75 -15.71
N LEU A 27 1.09 -4.03 -15.54
CA LEU A 27 1.95 -5.16 -15.96
C LEU A 27 1.79 -5.49 -17.44
N GLN A 28 0.78 -4.95 -18.11
CA GLN A 28 0.61 -5.06 -19.56
C GLN A 28 1.42 -3.99 -20.33
N GLY A 29 2.22 -3.18 -19.62
CA GLY A 29 2.98 -2.07 -20.20
C GLY A 29 2.10 -0.90 -20.63
N HIS A 30 2.67 0.00 -21.44
CA HIS A 30 1.90 1.04 -22.13
C HIS A 30 1.01 0.40 -23.19
N LEU A 31 -0.23 0.05 -22.83
CA LEU A 31 -1.25 -0.24 -23.82
C LEU A 31 -1.53 1.05 -24.61
N HIS A 32 -0.87 1.17 -25.76
CA HIS A 32 -1.17 2.15 -26.81
C HIS A 32 -1.11 3.64 -26.43
N ASN A 33 -0.11 4.09 -25.64
CA ASN A 33 0.06 5.51 -25.27
C ASN A 33 -1.15 6.14 -24.56
N ARG A 34 -2.07 5.33 -24.01
CA ARG A 34 -3.31 5.83 -23.38
C ARG A 34 -3.27 5.82 -21.86
N GLU A 35 -2.47 4.95 -21.26
CA GLU A 35 -2.32 4.87 -19.80
C GLU A 35 -0.83 4.86 -19.42
N PRO A 36 -0.40 5.74 -18.50
CA PRO A 36 0.97 5.71 -18.00
C PRO A 36 1.21 4.40 -17.23
N GLU A 37 2.39 3.81 -17.43
CA GLU A 37 2.81 2.55 -16.78
C GLU A 37 2.73 2.64 -15.26
N HIS A 38 3.06 3.81 -14.71
CA HIS A 38 2.98 4.12 -13.28
C HIS A 38 1.90 5.17 -13.05
N GLN A 39 1.00 4.86 -12.14
CA GLN A 39 -0.02 5.77 -11.66
C GLN A 39 0.07 5.86 -10.15
N PHE A 40 -0.18 7.06 -9.64
CA PHE A 40 -0.22 7.32 -8.21
C PHE A 40 -1.59 7.86 -7.85
N GLY A 41 -2.09 7.39 -6.71
CA GLY A 41 -3.42 7.75 -6.25
C GLY A 41 -3.56 7.64 -4.75
N ILE A 42 -4.77 7.90 -4.27
CA ILE A 42 -5.13 7.76 -2.86
C ILE A 42 -6.11 6.59 -2.73
N LEU A 43 -5.85 5.69 -1.79
CA LEU A 43 -6.78 4.62 -1.44
C LEU A 43 -8.01 5.24 -0.77
N MET A 44 -9.17 5.21 -1.43
CA MET A 44 -10.40 5.82 -0.92
C MET A 44 -11.31 4.82 -0.21
N GLY A 45 -11.22 3.54 -0.55
CA GLY A 45 -12.09 2.53 0.02
C GLY A 45 -11.81 1.13 -0.48
N VAL A 46 -12.53 0.16 0.08
CA VAL A 46 -12.46 -1.26 -0.30
C VAL A 46 -13.87 -1.85 -0.39
N LYS A 47 -14.04 -2.86 -1.25
CA LYS A 47 -15.20 -3.74 -1.34
C LYS A 47 -14.73 -5.19 -1.41
N SER A 48 -15.67 -6.13 -1.45
CA SER A 48 -15.43 -7.58 -1.36
C SER A 48 -14.32 -8.14 -2.25
N ASN A 49 -14.07 -7.56 -3.43
CA ASN A 49 -13.01 -7.99 -4.35
C ASN A 49 -12.30 -6.82 -5.06
N ALA A 50 -12.39 -5.60 -4.53
CA ALA A 50 -11.87 -4.43 -5.22
C ALA A 50 -11.43 -3.33 -4.25
N VAL A 51 -10.51 -2.49 -4.73
CA VAL A 51 -10.09 -1.27 -4.04
C VAL A 51 -10.53 -0.06 -4.86
N GLN A 52 -10.94 1.01 -4.19
CA GLN A 52 -11.26 2.28 -4.83
C GLN A 52 -10.07 3.21 -4.69
N VAL A 53 -9.65 3.79 -5.81
CA VAL A 53 -8.48 4.66 -5.88
C VAL A 53 -8.88 5.96 -6.53
N ALA A 54 -8.50 7.08 -5.91
CA ALA A 54 -8.55 8.39 -6.54
C ALA A 54 -7.24 8.64 -7.29
N ILE A 55 -7.31 8.72 -8.63
CA ILE A 55 -6.17 9.04 -9.50
C ILE A 55 -6.50 10.35 -10.23
N GLY A 56 -5.76 11.41 -9.95
CA GLY A 56 -6.09 12.75 -10.43
C GLY A 56 -7.49 13.18 -10.00
N LYS A 57 -8.41 13.36 -10.95
CA LYS A 57 -9.81 13.74 -10.71
C LYS A 57 -10.80 12.58 -10.81
N GLN A 58 -10.32 11.36 -11.04
CA GLN A 58 -11.16 10.19 -11.27
C GLN A 58 -11.13 9.25 -10.06
N LEU A 59 -12.27 8.61 -9.79
CA LEU A 59 -12.40 7.52 -8.82
C LEU A 59 -12.57 6.21 -9.59
N THR A 60 -11.62 5.31 -9.43
CA THR A 60 -11.57 4.04 -10.16
C THR A 60 -11.65 2.87 -9.18
N TRP A 61 -12.50 1.89 -9.48
CA TRP A 61 -12.47 0.60 -8.80
C TRP A 61 -11.52 -0.33 -9.54
N MET A 62 -10.52 -0.86 -8.83
CA MET A 62 -9.59 -1.86 -9.36
C MET A 62 -9.93 -3.20 -8.72
N HIS A 63 -10.29 -4.18 -9.54
CA HIS A 63 -10.63 -5.50 -9.05
C HIS A 63 -9.36 -6.30 -8.77
N LEU A 64 -9.32 -7.01 -7.63
CA LEU A 64 -8.16 -7.83 -7.29
C LEU A 64 -8.03 -9.06 -8.19
N ASP A 65 -9.11 -9.45 -8.85
CA ASP A 65 -9.09 -10.51 -9.86
C ASP A 65 -8.35 -10.04 -11.14
N GLU A 66 -8.16 -8.72 -11.30
CA GLU A 66 -7.37 -8.08 -12.36
C GLU A 66 -5.90 -7.87 -11.96
N LEU A 67 -5.47 -8.34 -10.78
CA LEU A 67 -4.05 -8.32 -10.36
C LEU A 67 -3.06 -9.01 -11.32
N PRO A 68 -3.45 -9.96 -12.20
CA PRO A 68 -2.53 -10.40 -13.26
C PRO A 68 -2.09 -9.27 -14.20
N TYR A 69 -2.84 -8.17 -14.25
CA TYR A 69 -2.64 -7.04 -15.15
C TYR A 69 -2.10 -5.81 -14.47
N TYR A 70 -2.23 -5.71 -13.15
CA TYR A 70 -1.77 -4.57 -12.37
C TYR A 70 -1.08 -5.01 -11.09
N GLU A 71 0.03 -4.36 -10.77
CA GLU A 71 0.64 -4.40 -9.45
C GLU A 71 0.17 -3.19 -8.65
N LEU A 72 -0.18 -3.40 -7.39
CA LEU A 72 -0.61 -2.33 -6.47
C LEU A 72 0.19 -2.41 -5.18
N LYS A 73 0.76 -1.28 -4.76
CA LYS A 73 1.45 -1.14 -3.48
C LYS A 73 1.03 0.11 -2.74
N LEU A 74 0.90 -0.01 -1.42
CA LEU A 74 0.81 1.13 -0.52
C LEU A 74 2.16 1.85 -0.47
N LEU A 75 2.17 3.18 -0.51
CA LEU A 75 3.38 3.96 -0.29
C LEU A 75 3.47 4.32 1.19
N LEU A 76 4.27 3.56 1.94
CA LEU A 76 4.37 3.65 3.40
C LEU A 76 5.76 4.12 3.84
N LYS A 77 5.88 4.45 5.12
CA LYS A 77 7.09 4.91 5.80
C LYS A 77 7.58 3.82 6.74
N PRO A 78 8.88 3.52 6.78
CA PRO A 78 9.42 2.60 7.78
C PRO A 78 9.31 3.19 9.20
N LEU A 79 9.07 2.33 10.20
CA LEU A 79 9.01 2.75 11.61
C LEU A 79 10.32 3.35 12.13
N SER A 80 11.46 3.02 11.52
CA SER A 80 12.75 3.61 11.87
C SER A 80 12.80 5.14 11.69
N LYS A 81 11.83 5.73 10.97
CA LYS A 81 11.69 7.18 10.78
C LYS A 81 10.74 7.84 11.81
N LEU A 82 10.30 7.13 12.84
CA LEU A 82 9.47 7.71 13.90
C LEU A 82 10.24 8.78 14.68
N THR A 83 9.61 9.93 14.88
CA THR A 83 10.18 11.00 15.71
C THR A 83 9.76 10.84 17.17
N PRO A 84 10.54 11.36 18.14
CA PRO A 84 10.17 11.36 19.56
C PRO A 84 8.81 12.00 19.82
N GLU A 85 8.47 13.06 19.10
CA GLU A 85 7.18 13.74 19.22
C GLU A 85 6.02 12.85 18.77
N ILE A 86 6.16 12.18 17.61
CA ILE A 86 5.14 11.25 17.12
C ILE A 86 4.92 10.11 18.12
N MET A 87 5.99 9.56 18.70
CA MET A 87 5.89 8.51 19.73
C MET A 87 5.23 9.02 21.00
N LYS A 88 5.53 10.25 21.43
CA LYS A 88 4.90 10.87 22.60
C LYS A 88 3.38 11.01 22.38
N THR A 89 2.96 11.59 21.26
CA THR A 89 1.53 11.75 20.94
C THR A 89 0.81 10.41 20.91
N ALA A 90 1.43 9.37 20.36
CA ALA A 90 0.83 8.04 20.32
C ALA A 90 0.63 7.46 21.74
N ASN A 91 1.60 7.64 22.64
CA ASN A 91 1.51 7.16 24.02
C ASN A 91 0.48 7.94 24.87
N GLU A 92 0.10 9.14 24.45
CA GLU A 92 -0.95 9.95 25.08
C GLU A 92 -2.36 9.57 24.61
N LEU A 93 -2.50 8.66 23.63
CA LEU A 93 -3.80 8.20 23.15
C LEU A 93 -4.54 7.38 24.23
N PRO A 94 -5.85 7.58 24.40
CA PRO A 94 -6.61 6.99 25.51
C PRO A 94 -6.77 5.46 25.43
N VAL A 95 -6.55 4.85 24.26
CA VAL A 95 -6.71 3.41 24.05
C VAL A 95 -5.61 2.90 23.10
N THR A 96 -4.98 1.77 23.45
CA THR A 96 -3.89 1.15 22.68
C THR A 96 -4.27 0.83 21.24
N VAL A 97 -5.56 0.54 20.95
CA VAL A 97 -6.04 0.27 19.59
C VAL A 97 -5.89 1.48 18.65
N PHE A 98 -5.92 2.70 19.19
CA PHE A 98 -5.76 3.91 18.40
C PHE A 98 -4.31 4.19 18.04
N ILE A 99 -3.34 3.60 18.73
CA ILE A 99 -1.90 3.77 18.44
C ILE A 99 -1.58 3.26 17.03
N THR A 100 -2.01 2.03 16.72
CA THR A 100 -1.79 1.46 15.38
C THR A 100 -2.50 2.27 14.31
N GLN A 101 -3.74 2.70 14.54
CA GLN A 101 -4.47 3.52 13.57
C GLN A 101 -3.80 4.89 13.37
N TYR A 102 -3.29 5.49 14.44
CA TYR A 102 -2.57 6.76 14.38
C TYR A 102 -1.33 6.67 13.50
N TYR A 103 -0.46 5.68 13.73
CA TYR A 103 0.72 5.47 12.89
C TYR A 103 0.35 5.16 11.45
N THR A 104 -0.67 4.32 11.25
CA THR A 104 -1.18 3.97 9.93
C THR A 104 -1.67 5.21 9.17
N ASN A 105 -2.40 6.11 9.83
CA ASN A 105 -2.88 7.36 9.24
C ASN A 105 -1.75 8.33 8.87
N LEU A 106 -0.63 8.28 9.59
CA LEU A 106 0.58 9.05 9.25
C LEU A 106 1.41 8.39 8.14
N GLY A 107 0.98 7.23 7.66
CA GLY A 107 1.61 6.46 6.60
C GLY A 107 2.75 5.57 7.07
N PHE A 108 2.85 5.24 8.36
CA PHE A 108 3.86 4.28 8.83
C PHE A 108 3.43 2.83 8.56
N ASP A 109 4.41 1.99 8.21
CA ASP A 109 4.23 0.55 8.10
C ASP A 109 4.12 -0.07 9.49
N MET A 110 3.18 -1.01 9.64
CA MET A 110 2.84 -1.63 10.90
C MET A 110 2.80 -3.14 10.73
N PRO A 111 3.29 -3.94 11.70
CA PRO A 111 3.13 -5.38 11.67
C PRO A 111 1.66 -5.76 11.61
N VAL A 112 1.33 -6.75 10.78
CA VAL A 112 -0.05 -7.20 10.62
C VAL A 112 -0.36 -8.38 11.54
N PHE A 113 -1.62 -8.44 11.95
CA PHE A 113 -2.23 -9.62 12.54
C PHE A 113 -3.41 -10.03 11.66
N LEU A 114 -3.39 -11.28 11.18
CA LEU A 114 -4.36 -11.83 10.23
C LEU A 114 -5.34 -12.77 10.93
N ALA A 115 -4.82 -13.88 11.47
CA ALA A 115 -5.55 -14.91 12.21
C ALA A 115 -4.57 -15.68 13.12
N PRO A 116 -5.04 -16.41 14.15
CA PRO A 116 -4.18 -17.30 14.94
C PRO A 116 -3.32 -18.21 14.05
N GLU A 117 -2.04 -18.36 14.39
CA GLU A 117 -1.05 -19.22 13.70
C GLU A 117 -0.75 -18.87 12.23
N HIS A 118 -1.31 -17.78 11.70
CA HIS A 118 -1.07 -17.40 10.31
C HIS A 118 0.41 -17.01 10.07
N PRO A 119 1.09 -17.55 9.05
CA PRO A 119 2.52 -17.32 8.79
C PRO A 119 2.87 -15.89 8.35
N GLY A 120 1.84 -15.09 8.05
CA GLY A 120 1.95 -13.66 7.77
C GLY A 120 1.87 -12.75 9.01
N ASN A 121 1.58 -13.30 10.20
CA ASN A 121 1.53 -12.52 11.43
C ASN A 121 2.91 -11.94 11.78
N CYS A 122 2.89 -10.77 12.43
CA CYS A 122 4.09 -10.05 12.88
C CYS A 122 5.02 -9.58 11.75
N LYS A 123 4.63 -9.80 10.49
CA LYS A 123 5.31 -9.22 9.32
C LYS A 123 4.77 -7.84 9.03
N TYR A 124 5.65 -6.95 8.59
CA TYR A 124 5.28 -5.64 8.06
C TYR A 124 4.61 -5.78 6.69
N VAL A 125 3.86 -4.76 6.29
CA VAL A 125 3.13 -4.75 5.02
C VAL A 125 4.10 -4.83 3.83
N HIS A 126 5.28 -4.22 3.93
CA HIS A 126 6.31 -4.34 2.89
C HIS A 126 6.86 -5.77 2.77
N GLU A 127 7.04 -6.50 3.88
CA GLU A 127 7.53 -7.89 3.87
C GLU A 127 6.53 -8.85 3.23
N LEU A 128 5.26 -8.44 3.18
CA LEU A 128 4.17 -9.14 2.51
C LEU A 128 4.04 -8.74 1.03
N GLY A 129 4.91 -7.85 0.54
CA GLY A 129 4.91 -7.37 -0.84
C GLY A 129 3.78 -6.41 -1.19
N LEU A 130 3.09 -5.86 -0.19
CA LEU A 130 1.93 -4.97 -0.38
C LEU A 130 2.26 -3.49 -0.21
N ALA A 131 3.50 -3.15 0.15
CA ALA A 131 3.96 -1.78 0.31
C ALA A 131 5.33 -1.54 -0.33
N ASP A 132 5.59 -0.28 -0.64
CA ASP A 132 6.88 0.25 -1.07
C ASP A 132 7.24 1.44 -0.15
N TYR A 133 8.54 1.63 0.09
CA TYR A 133 9.07 2.69 0.94
C TYR A 133 9.66 3.86 0.15
N ARG A 134 9.79 3.68 -1.17
CA ARG A 134 10.25 4.74 -2.08
C ARG A 134 9.19 5.81 -2.23
N SER A 135 9.64 7.03 -2.42
CA SER A 135 8.83 8.14 -2.89
C SER A 135 8.46 7.96 -4.37
N GLU A 136 7.52 8.76 -4.85
CA GLU A 136 7.08 8.72 -6.24
C GLU A 136 8.21 9.06 -7.21
N ASP A 137 8.99 10.08 -6.88
CA ASP A 137 10.13 10.52 -7.67
C ASP A 137 11.16 9.38 -7.78
N GLU A 138 11.48 8.70 -6.68
CA GLU A 138 12.39 7.54 -6.69
C GLU A 138 11.86 6.38 -7.54
N ILE A 139 10.54 6.14 -7.54
CA ILE A 139 9.90 5.10 -8.37
C ILE A 139 10.01 5.48 -9.86
N ILE A 140 9.74 6.74 -10.21
CA ILE A 140 9.80 7.23 -11.59
C ILE A 140 11.24 7.23 -12.12
N GLU A 141 12.20 7.72 -11.34
CA GLU A 141 13.61 7.84 -11.73
C GLU A 141 14.27 6.49 -12.00
N MET A 142 14.04 5.49 -11.14
CA MET A 142 14.65 4.16 -11.29
C MET A 142 14.17 3.45 -12.55
N GLU A 143 12.89 3.56 -12.91
CA GLU A 143 12.33 2.84 -14.06
C GLU A 143 12.60 3.56 -15.38
N THR A 144 12.73 4.90 -15.37
CA THR A 144 13.20 5.66 -16.55
C THR A 144 14.66 5.33 -16.89
N SER A 145 15.48 5.04 -15.89
CA SER A 145 16.89 4.67 -16.05
C SER A 145 17.09 3.26 -16.64
N VAL A 146 16.08 2.40 -16.58
CA VAL A 146 16.10 1.05 -17.18
C VAL A 146 15.84 1.10 -18.70
N VAL A 147 15.13 2.11 -19.20
CA VAL A 147 14.82 2.27 -20.64
C VAL A 147 16.00 2.84 -21.44
N LEU A 148 16.99 3.44 -20.78
CA LEU A 148 18.16 4.07 -21.40
C LEU A 148 19.44 3.22 -21.36
N ARG A 149 19.35 1.94 -20.95
CA ARG A 149 20.45 0.97 -20.99
C ARG A 149 20.10 -0.19 -21.92
#